data_AF-A0A7C2VQC2-F1
#
_entry.id   AF-A0A7C2VQC2-F1
#
_cell.length_a   1.000
_cell.length_b   1.000
_cell.length_c   1.000
_cell.angle_alpha   90.00
_cell.angle_beta   90.00
_cell.angle_gamma   90.00
#
_symmetry.space_group_name_H-M   'P 1'
#
loop_
_entity.id
_entity.type
_entity.pdbx_description
1 polymer ?
#
loop_
_entity_poly.entity_id
_entity_poly.type
_entity_poly.pdbx_seq_one_letter_code
_entity_poly.pdbx_strand_id
1 'polypeptide(L)'
;MSRGGPQARGQKPQGVWEGGLSHEGGFLAVRIGWFSTGRDAAARDLLREAHRGMSDGFIQAEVAFVFCSRERGESPQSDRFLDLAKGLGLEVVTLSARRFEPALRRRDLEAWRERYHSRVADLISPYRAELIVLAGYMLIVSPGMCRTHTMINLHPALPGGPKGTWQDVIWRLIEEEAERTGAMIHIVTEELDRGPVVTYCSFPIRGPSFDPLWEAKGGRSVKELKAQEGEKFPLFQLIRAEEVKREIPLIVITLKALAEGRVRVEGRRVLDARGVELPRGLDLSGEVEEYLRRRR
;
A
#
# COMPACT_ATOMS: atom_id res chain seq x y z
N MET A 1 8.34 -57.96 29.92
CA MET A 1 7.40 -56.86 30.21
C MET A 1 8.11 -55.54 29.96
N SER A 2 8.16 -55.07 28.71
CA SER A 2 8.73 -53.76 28.36
C SER A 2 7.60 -52.72 28.31
N ARG A 3 7.81 -51.58 28.98
CA ARG A 3 6.87 -50.45 29.00
C ARG A 3 7.16 -49.56 27.78
N GLY A 4 6.17 -49.43 26.89
CA GLY A 4 6.19 -48.50 25.78
C GLY A 4 5.94 -47.06 26.26
N GLY A 5 6.79 -46.13 25.84
CA GLY A 5 6.57 -44.69 25.96
C GLY A 5 5.80 -44.16 24.74
N PRO A 6 4.90 -43.18 24.89
CA PRO A 6 4.11 -42.68 23.78
C PRO A 6 4.93 -41.75 22.87
N GLN A 7 4.87 -42.02 21.56
CA GLN A 7 5.42 -41.18 20.49
C GLN A 7 4.76 -39.79 20.48
N ALA A 8 5.59 -38.75 20.54
CA ALA A 8 5.19 -37.37 20.31
C ALA A 8 4.75 -37.19 18.85
N ARG A 9 3.52 -36.71 18.64
CA ARG A 9 3.02 -36.30 17.33
C ARG A 9 3.71 -34.98 16.95
N GLY A 10 4.53 -35.01 15.89
CA GLY A 10 5.07 -33.80 15.28
C GLY A 10 3.96 -32.90 14.77
N GLN A 11 3.92 -31.65 15.22
CA GLN A 11 3.17 -30.57 14.57
C GLN A 11 3.78 -30.32 13.19
N LYS A 12 2.94 -30.33 12.14
CA LYS A 12 3.32 -29.82 10.83
C LYS A 12 3.43 -28.29 10.90
N PRO A 13 4.42 -27.66 10.24
CA PRO A 13 4.49 -26.21 10.15
C PRO A 13 3.32 -25.70 9.30
N GLN A 14 2.51 -24.81 9.87
CA GLN A 14 1.56 -23.98 9.12
C GLN A 14 2.34 -22.83 8.48
N GLY A 15 2.28 -22.68 7.15
CA GLY A 15 2.92 -21.55 6.47
C GLY A 15 3.29 -21.74 5.00
N VAL A 16 2.59 -22.59 4.25
CA VAL A 16 2.73 -22.64 2.78
C VAL A 16 1.41 -22.17 2.19
N TRP A 17 1.46 -21.03 1.51
CA TRP A 17 0.35 -20.50 0.70
C TRP A 17 0.36 -21.26 -0.63
N GLU A 18 -0.61 -22.15 -0.82
CA GLU A 18 -0.94 -22.74 -2.11
C GLU A 18 -2.03 -21.86 -2.71
N GLY A 19 -1.70 -21.11 -3.76
CA GLY A 19 -2.66 -20.23 -4.43
C GLY A 19 -3.91 -21.00 -4.85
N GLY A 20 -5.08 -20.37 -4.65
CA GLY A 20 -6.37 -20.78 -5.20
C GLY A 20 -6.78 -22.22 -4.91
N LEU A 21 -7.38 -22.47 -3.74
CA LEU A 21 -8.18 -23.67 -3.54
C LEU A 21 -9.36 -23.65 -4.52
N SER A 22 -9.23 -24.40 -5.60
CA SER A 22 -10.36 -24.80 -6.44
C SER A 22 -11.18 -25.82 -5.66
N HIS A 23 -12.19 -25.34 -4.95
CA HIS A 23 -13.32 -26.17 -4.55
C HIS A 23 -14.45 -25.97 -5.56
N GLU A 24 -15.17 -27.05 -5.85
CA GLU A 24 -16.24 -27.10 -6.84
C GLU A 24 -17.27 -25.98 -6.60
N GLY A 25 -17.36 -25.03 -7.55
CA GLY A 25 -18.44 -24.04 -7.62
C GLY A 25 -18.12 -22.61 -7.16
N GLY A 26 -17.18 -21.93 -7.84
CA GLY A 26 -17.03 -20.46 -7.79
C GLY A 26 -15.66 -19.98 -7.29
N PHE A 27 -15.10 -18.96 -7.94
CA PHE A 27 -13.93 -18.26 -7.42
C PHE A 27 -14.33 -17.54 -6.12
N LEU A 28 -13.76 -17.94 -4.99
CA LEU A 28 -13.89 -17.20 -3.73
C LEU A 28 -13.25 -15.82 -3.88
N ALA A 29 -13.96 -14.78 -3.46
CA ALA A 29 -13.44 -13.41 -3.47
C ALA A 29 -12.22 -13.28 -2.53
N VAL A 30 -11.17 -12.60 -3.00
CA VAL A 30 -9.96 -12.36 -2.21
C VAL A 30 -10.30 -11.53 -0.97
N ARG A 31 -9.90 -12.01 0.22
CA ARG A 31 -10.20 -11.32 1.49
C ARG A 31 -9.08 -10.37 1.87
N ILE A 32 -9.38 -9.06 1.87
CA ILE A 32 -8.40 -8.00 2.06
C ILE A 32 -8.53 -7.37 3.45
N GLY A 33 -7.41 -7.25 4.17
CA GLY A 33 -7.28 -6.38 5.33
C GLY A 33 -6.85 -4.98 4.90
N TRP A 34 -7.47 -3.93 5.45
CA TRP A 34 -7.16 -2.55 5.07
C TRP A 34 -6.57 -1.77 6.24
N PHE A 35 -5.29 -1.42 6.16
CA PHE A 35 -4.60 -0.67 7.22
C PHE A 35 -4.52 0.82 6.88
N SER A 36 -4.87 1.67 7.83
CA SER A 36 -4.69 3.12 7.71
C SER A 36 -4.39 3.79 9.06
N THR A 37 -3.90 5.02 9.02
CA THR A 37 -3.87 5.93 10.17
C THR A 37 -5.02 6.95 10.11
N GLY A 38 -5.79 6.98 9.01
CA GLY A 38 -6.91 7.91 8.83
C GLY A 38 -6.50 9.38 8.90
N ARG A 39 -5.29 9.72 8.40
CA ARG A 39 -4.65 11.02 8.63
C ARG A 39 -5.36 12.17 7.92
N ASP A 40 -5.94 11.94 6.75
CA ASP A 40 -6.40 12.97 5.83
C ASP A 40 -7.56 12.51 4.93
N ALA A 41 -7.90 13.31 3.92
CA ALA A 41 -8.93 12.97 2.94
C ALA A 41 -8.49 11.86 1.97
N ALA A 42 -7.24 11.84 1.55
CA ALA A 42 -6.72 10.83 0.63
C ALA A 42 -6.89 9.41 1.21
N ALA A 43 -6.64 9.21 2.51
CA ALA A 43 -6.90 7.94 3.17
C ALA A 43 -8.39 7.50 3.09
N ARG A 44 -9.32 8.44 3.20
CA ARG A 44 -10.77 8.17 3.07
C ARG A 44 -11.17 7.87 1.63
N ASP A 45 -10.63 8.62 0.68
CA ASP A 45 -10.95 8.48 -0.73
C ASP A 45 -10.42 7.14 -1.28
N LEU A 46 -9.22 6.72 -0.87
CA LEU A 46 -8.67 5.39 -1.18
C LEU A 46 -9.60 4.26 -0.71
N LEU A 47 -10.03 4.28 0.55
CA LEU A 47 -10.92 3.25 1.09
C LEU A 47 -12.27 3.25 0.37
N ARG A 48 -12.86 4.43 0.16
CA ARG A 48 -14.16 4.58 -0.51
C ARG A 48 -14.12 4.03 -1.92
N GLU A 49 -13.09 4.36 -2.69
CA GLU A 49 -12.98 3.94 -4.09
C GLU A 49 -12.65 2.46 -4.23
N ALA A 50 -11.78 1.91 -3.37
CA ALA A 50 -11.55 0.48 -3.33
C ALA A 50 -12.83 -0.29 -2.96
N HIS A 51 -13.54 0.15 -1.91
CA HIS A 51 -14.81 -0.44 -1.49
C HIS A 51 -15.87 -0.38 -2.59
N ARG A 52 -16.05 0.78 -3.22
CA ARG A 52 -16.97 0.94 -4.35
C ARG A 52 -16.64 -0.01 -5.49
N GLY A 53 -15.36 -0.16 -5.85
CA GLY A 53 -14.93 -1.11 -6.86
C GLY A 53 -15.32 -2.56 -6.52
N MET A 54 -15.26 -2.94 -5.24
CA MET A 54 -15.70 -4.25 -4.77
C MET A 54 -17.24 -4.38 -4.78
N SER A 55 -17.96 -3.38 -4.24
CA SER A 55 -19.43 -3.40 -4.18
C SER A 55 -20.10 -3.43 -5.55
N ASP A 56 -19.54 -2.73 -6.53
CA ASP A 56 -20.05 -2.67 -7.90
C ASP A 56 -19.60 -3.90 -8.74
N GLY A 57 -18.84 -4.84 -8.15
CA GLY A 57 -18.34 -6.06 -8.80
C GLY A 57 -17.14 -5.85 -9.74
N PHE A 58 -16.58 -4.64 -9.82
CA PHE A 58 -15.39 -4.34 -10.62
C PHE A 58 -14.12 -5.02 -10.09
N ILE A 59 -14.04 -5.23 -8.78
CA ILE A 59 -13.00 -5.98 -8.08
C ILE A 59 -13.64 -7.21 -7.44
N GLN A 60 -13.20 -8.42 -7.80
CA GLN A 60 -13.68 -9.67 -7.22
C GLN A 60 -12.97 -9.96 -5.87
N ALA A 61 -13.13 -9.05 -4.92
CA ALA A 61 -12.53 -9.09 -3.59
C ALA A 61 -13.47 -8.47 -2.55
N GLU A 62 -13.19 -8.69 -1.27
CA GLU A 62 -13.90 -8.03 -0.17
C GLU A 62 -12.93 -7.43 0.85
N VAL A 63 -13.35 -6.39 1.56
CA VAL A 63 -12.62 -5.89 2.73
C VAL A 63 -13.08 -6.67 3.96
N ALA A 64 -12.24 -7.59 4.44
CA ALA A 64 -12.52 -8.41 5.62
C ALA A 64 -12.48 -7.59 6.92
N PHE A 65 -11.62 -6.58 7.00
CA PHE A 65 -11.57 -5.62 8.10
C PHE A 65 -10.84 -4.34 7.69
N VAL A 66 -11.13 -3.26 8.41
CA VAL A 66 -10.34 -2.01 8.39
C VAL A 66 -9.65 -1.85 9.73
N PHE A 67 -8.32 -1.82 9.73
CA PHE A 67 -7.52 -1.47 10.90
C PHE A 67 -7.12 0.00 10.87
N CYS A 68 -7.40 0.72 11.96
CA CYS A 68 -6.91 2.07 12.18
C CYS A 68 -5.93 2.14 13.35
N SER A 69 -4.74 2.70 13.13
CA SER A 69 -3.72 2.89 14.18
C SER A 69 -4.05 4.01 15.18
N ARG A 70 -5.23 4.61 15.06
CA ARG A 70 -5.77 5.66 15.93
C ARG A 70 -7.15 5.25 16.40
N GLU A 71 -7.44 5.60 17.63
CA GLU A 71 -8.76 5.46 18.24
C GLU A 71 -9.59 6.74 18.07
N ARG A 72 -10.90 6.62 18.34
CA ARG A 72 -11.79 7.77 18.34
C ARG A 72 -11.31 8.84 19.34
N GLY A 73 -11.39 10.10 18.93
CA GLY A 73 -10.98 11.26 19.73
C GLY A 73 -9.48 11.57 19.68
N GLU A 74 -8.71 10.85 18.85
CA GLU A 74 -7.29 11.18 18.64
C GLU A 74 -7.09 12.28 17.59
N SER A 75 -7.92 12.34 16.55
CA SER A 75 -7.98 13.47 15.62
C SER A 75 -9.30 13.51 14.85
N PRO A 76 -9.80 14.70 14.44
CA PRO A 76 -11.02 14.82 13.64
C PRO A 76 -10.95 14.05 12.32
N GLN A 77 -9.78 13.95 11.72
CA GLN A 77 -9.56 13.25 10.45
C GLN A 77 -9.67 11.74 10.62
N SER A 78 -9.09 11.17 11.67
CA SER A 78 -9.22 9.74 11.96
C SER A 78 -10.65 9.40 12.39
N ASP A 79 -11.32 10.28 13.13
CA ASP A 79 -12.73 10.07 13.50
C ASP A 79 -13.63 9.99 12.26
N ARG A 80 -13.46 10.91 11.30
CA ARG A 80 -14.16 10.85 9.99
C ARG A 80 -13.81 9.60 9.19
N PHE A 81 -12.58 9.09 9.29
CA PHE A 81 -12.19 7.85 8.64
C PHE A 81 -12.89 6.64 9.26
N LEU A 82 -12.96 6.58 10.59
CA LEU A 82 -13.68 5.54 11.32
C LEU A 82 -15.19 5.60 11.04
N ASP A 83 -15.77 6.80 10.99
CA ASP A 83 -17.18 7.00 10.64
C ASP A 83 -17.47 6.55 9.20
N LEU A 84 -16.58 6.85 8.25
CA LEU A 84 -16.68 6.36 6.88
C LEU A 84 -16.66 4.83 6.83
N ALA A 85 -15.67 4.19 7.46
CA ALA A 85 -15.53 2.74 7.42
C ALA A 85 -16.79 2.04 7.99
N LYS A 86 -17.31 2.54 9.12
CA LYS A 86 -18.57 2.06 9.69
C LYS A 86 -19.78 2.33 8.79
N GLY A 87 -19.85 3.50 8.17
CA GLY A 87 -20.92 3.86 7.23
C GLY A 87 -20.94 3.01 5.96
N LEU A 88 -19.79 2.44 5.58
CA LEU A 88 -19.68 1.44 4.50
C LEU A 88 -20.04 0.02 4.97
N GLY A 89 -20.37 -0.18 6.25
CA GLY A 89 -20.68 -1.50 6.81
C GLY A 89 -19.45 -2.38 7.07
N LEU A 90 -18.25 -1.79 7.14
CA LEU A 90 -17.01 -2.53 7.33
C LEU A 90 -16.71 -2.78 8.81
N GLU A 91 -16.16 -3.95 9.10
CA GLU A 91 -15.62 -4.27 10.43
C GLU A 91 -14.41 -3.39 10.72
N VAL A 92 -14.44 -2.67 11.85
CA VAL A 92 -13.39 -1.71 12.23
C VAL A 92 -12.66 -2.18 13.47
N VAL A 93 -11.36 -2.40 13.31
CA VAL A 93 -10.42 -2.71 14.39
C VAL A 93 -9.56 -1.49 14.67
N THR A 94 -9.38 -1.13 15.94
CA THR A 94 -8.50 -0.02 16.31
C THR A 94 -7.54 -0.42 17.42
N LEU A 95 -6.30 0.06 17.34
CA LEU A 95 -5.36 0.04 18.45
C LEU A 95 -4.52 1.30 18.40
N SER A 96 -4.68 2.19 19.39
CA SER A 96 -3.96 3.46 19.39
C SER A 96 -2.44 3.26 19.53
N ALA A 97 -1.69 3.59 18.47
CA ALA A 97 -0.23 3.60 18.51
C ALA A 97 0.34 4.64 19.49
N ARG A 98 -0.42 5.69 19.81
CA ARG A 98 0.00 6.72 20.76
C ARG A 98 -0.16 6.24 22.20
N ARG A 99 -1.25 5.53 22.50
CA ARG A 99 -1.59 5.06 23.85
C ARG A 99 -1.00 3.70 24.19
N PHE A 100 -0.64 2.89 23.18
CA PHE A 100 -0.02 1.59 23.40
C PHE A 100 1.39 1.77 23.98
N GLU A 101 1.60 1.32 25.22
CA GLU A 101 2.90 1.24 25.91
C GLU A 101 3.85 2.43 25.68
N PRO A 102 3.46 3.67 26.03
CA PRO A 102 4.21 4.87 25.68
C PRO A 102 5.57 4.96 26.41
N ALA A 103 5.74 4.29 27.55
CA ALA A 103 7.03 4.19 28.22
C ALA A 103 8.03 3.33 27.42
N LEU A 104 7.57 2.18 26.90
CA LEU A 104 8.39 1.33 26.05
C LEU A 104 8.75 2.06 24.75
N ARG A 105 7.78 2.72 24.10
CA ARG A 105 8.02 3.47 22.86
C ARG A 105 9.15 4.50 22.96
N ARG A 106 9.27 5.16 24.11
CA ARG A 106 10.33 6.16 24.36
C ARG A 106 11.68 5.52 24.67
N ARG A 107 11.68 4.38 25.36
CA ARG A 107 12.89 3.69 25.79
C ARG A 107 13.50 2.83 24.69
N ASP A 108 12.65 2.14 23.94
CA ASP A 108 13.01 1.16 22.92
C ASP A 108 11.90 1.10 21.85
N LEU A 109 12.11 1.84 20.76
CA LEU A 109 11.14 1.96 19.68
C LEU A 109 10.98 0.65 18.90
N GLU A 110 12.03 -0.16 18.79
CA GLU A 110 12.02 -1.40 18.02
C GLU A 110 11.24 -2.48 18.78
N ALA A 111 11.54 -2.69 20.06
CA ALA A 111 10.76 -3.60 20.90
C ALA A 111 9.30 -3.16 21.03
N TRP A 112 9.05 -1.85 21.10
CA TRP A 112 7.68 -1.32 21.07
C TRP A 112 6.97 -1.68 19.77
N ARG A 113 7.63 -1.51 18.62
CA ARG A 113 7.05 -1.79 17.29
C ARG A 113 6.68 -3.26 17.18
N GLU A 114 7.58 -4.16 17.57
CA GLU A 114 7.33 -5.61 17.55
C GLU A 114 6.11 -5.98 18.42
N ARG A 115 6.04 -5.46 19.65
CA ARG A 115 4.91 -5.73 20.55
C ARG A 115 3.61 -5.12 20.07
N TYR A 116 3.65 -3.92 19.51
CA TYR A 116 2.47 -3.25 18.96
C TYR A 116 1.91 -4.06 17.80
N HIS A 117 2.74 -4.43 16.82
CA HIS A 117 2.27 -5.20 15.67
C HIS A 117 1.91 -6.64 16.01
N SER A 118 2.56 -7.28 16.97
CA SER A 118 2.11 -8.58 17.51
C SER A 118 0.70 -8.46 18.09
N ARG A 119 0.41 -7.41 18.87
CA ARG A 119 -0.96 -7.18 19.38
C ARG A 119 -1.96 -6.88 18.27
N VAL A 120 -1.56 -6.15 17.23
CA VAL A 120 -2.41 -5.91 16.05
C VAL A 120 -2.71 -7.23 15.34
N ALA A 121 -1.71 -8.09 15.13
CA ALA A 121 -1.87 -9.41 14.51
C ALA A 121 -2.90 -10.26 15.27
N ASP A 122 -2.85 -10.29 16.60
CA ASP A 122 -3.85 -11.00 17.42
C ASP A 122 -5.27 -10.48 17.16
N LEU A 123 -5.44 -9.15 17.11
CA LEU A 123 -6.74 -8.50 16.93
C LEU A 123 -7.33 -8.77 15.53
N ILE A 124 -6.49 -8.87 14.50
CA ILE A 124 -6.94 -9.09 13.12
C ILE A 124 -7.03 -10.59 12.75
N SER A 125 -6.46 -11.48 13.58
CA SER A 125 -6.44 -12.93 13.30
C SER A 125 -7.81 -13.56 13.03
N PRO A 126 -8.93 -13.15 13.67
CA PRO A 126 -10.24 -13.77 13.41
C PRO A 126 -10.78 -13.49 12.00
N TYR A 127 -10.33 -12.42 11.35
CA TYR A 127 -10.89 -11.97 10.07
C TYR A 127 -10.31 -12.72 8.87
N ARG A 128 -9.21 -13.47 9.03
CA ARG A 128 -8.61 -14.34 8.00
C ARG A 128 -8.40 -13.64 6.65
N ALA A 129 -7.82 -12.44 6.67
CA ALA A 129 -7.40 -11.78 5.44
C ALA A 129 -6.20 -12.49 4.80
N GLU A 130 -6.20 -12.59 3.48
CA GLU A 130 -5.13 -13.20 2.68
C GLU A 130 -4.05 -12.19 2.30
N LEU A 131 -4.44 -10.91 2.20
CA LEU A 131 -3.58 -9.79 1.85
C LEU A 131 -3.94 -8.57 2.69
N ILE A 132 -2.93 -7.83 3.15
CA ILE A 132 -3.13 -6.55 3.82
C ILE A 132 -2.66 -5.40 2.94
N VAL A 133 -3.53 -4.41 2.73
CA VAL A 133 -3.20 -3.17 2.01
C VAL A 133 -2.88 -2.07 3.01
N LEU A 134 -1.69 -1.49 2.92
CA LEU A 134 -1.32 -0.28 3.64
C LEU A 134 -1.75 0.94 2.81
N ALA A 135 -2.82 1.62 3.24
CA ALA A 135 -3.36 2.79 2.57
C ALA A 135 -3.39 3.98 3.55
N GLY A 136 -2.33 4.78 3.51
CA GLY A 136 -2.15 5.89 4.46
C GLY A 136 -1.81 5.41 5.88
N TYR A 137 -1.15 4.26 6.00
CA TYR A 137 -0.61 3.74 7.26
C TYR A 137 0.73 4.41 7.58
N MET A 138 0.81 5.15 8.68
CA MET A 138 1.92 6.07 8.97
C MET A 138 2.96 5.49 9.96
N LEU A 139 3.00 4.17 10.12
CA LEU A 139 3.94 3.49 11.00
C LEU A 139 4.81 2.53 10.19
N ILE A 140 6.10 2.48 10.53
CA ILE A 140 7.00 1.43 10.03
C ILE A 140 6.51 0.09 10.59
N VAL A 141 6.24 -0.88 9.72
CA VAL A 141 5.76 -2.22 10.07
C VAL A 141 6.88 -3.03 10.75
N SER A 142 6.56 -3.82 11.77
CA SER A 142 7.56 -4.66 12.43
C SER A 142 8.04 -5.79 11.53
N PRO A 143 9.30 -6.25 11.70
CA PRO A 143 9.78 -7.45 11.02
C PRO A 143 8.90 -8.69 11.25
N GLY A 144 8.39 -8.89 12.47
CA GLY A 144 7.49 -10.01 12.76
C GLY A 144 6.19 -9.98 11.96
N MET A 145 5.61 -8.79 11.78
CA MET A 145 4.40 -8.61 10.98
C MET A 145 4.67 -8.87 9.50
N CYS A 146 5.77 -8.33 8.95
CA CYS A 146 6.17 -8.53 7.55
C CYS A 146 6.45 -10.01 7.22
N ARG A 147 6.89 -10.81 8.19
CA ARG A 147 7.14 -12.25 7.98
C ARG A 147 5.87 -13.11 8.02
N THR A 148 4.86 -12.68 8.78
CA THR A 148 3.65 -13.48 9.03
C THR A 148 2.50 -13.11 8.11
N HIS A 149 2.51 -11.91 7.53
CA HIS A 149 1.45 -11.41 6.67
C HIS A 149 2.01 -10.90 5.35
N THR A 150 1.33 -11.25 4.26
CA THR A 150 1.57 -10.59 2.97
C THR A 150 0.92 -9.21 3.00
N MET A 151 1.74 -8.17 2.95
CA MET A 151 1.26 -6.79 2.96
C MET A 151 1.78 -6.06 1.71
N ILE A 152 0.96 -5.18 1.14
CA ILE A 152 1.34 -4.32 0.03
C ILE A 152 1.14 -2.85 0.38
N ASN A 153 1.97 -1.98 -0.16
CA ASN A 153 1.94 -0.54 0.08
C ASN A 153 2.07 0.25 -1.21
N LEU A 154 1.39 1.39 -1.27
CA LEU A 154 1.57 2.39 -2.33
C LEU A 154 2.74 3.30 -1.99
N HIS A 155 3.66 3.43 -2.93
CA HIS A 155 4.78 4.36 -2.86
C HIS A 155 4.79 5.28 -4.11
N PRO A 156 4.89 6.61 -3.94
CA PRO A 156 4.83 7.58 -5.03
C PRO A 156 6.20 7.73 -5.72
N ALA A 157 6.72 6.61 -6.23
CA ALA A 157 7.87 6.59 -7.12
C ALA A 157 7.79 5.37 -8.05
N LEU A 158 8.52 5.43 -9.16
CA LEU A 158 8.68 4.29 -10.05
C LEU A 158 9.59 3.20 -9.43
N PRO A 159 9.48 1.95 -9.92
CA PRO A 159 10.47 0.91 -9.61
C PRO A 159 11.90 1.39 -9.89
N GLY A 160 12.76 1.34 -8.87
CA GLY A 160 14.15 1.81 -8.96
C GLY A 160 14.33 3.33 -8.93
N GLY A 161 13.26 4.10 -8.72
CA GLY A 161 13.31 5.56 -8.63
C GLY A 161 13.87 6.10 -7.31
N PRO A 162 13.84 7.44 -7.15
CA PRO A 162 14.13 8.12 -5.90
C PRO A 162 13.38 7.52 -4.70
N LYS A 163 14.00 7.59 -3.51
CA LYS A 163 13.42 7.13 -2.24
C LYS A 163 13.20 8.32 -1.32
N GLY A 164 12.24 8.18 -0.41
CA GLY A 164 11.94 9.18 0.61
C GLY A 164 10.48 9.60 0.58
N THR A 165 10.20 10.78 1.08
CA THR A 165 8.86 11.37 0.98
C THR A 165 8.53 11.71 -0.48
N TRP A 166 7.24 11.90 -0.80
CA TRP A 166 6.84 12.34 -2.15
C TRP A 166 7.52 13.67 -2.53
N GLN A 167 7.81 14.54 -1.56
CA GLN A 167 8.58 15.76 -1.81
C GLN A 167 10.00 15.45 -2.26
N ASP A 168 10.69 14.55 -1.56
CA ASP A 168 12.06 14.15 -1.88
C ASP A 168 12.14 13.55 -3.28
N VAL A 169 11.15 12.71 -3.62
CA VAL A 169 11.02 12.11 -4.95
C VAL A 169 10.90 13.18 -6.04
N ILE A 170 9.94 14.10 -5.92
CA ILE A 170 9.72 15.14 -6.96
C ILE A 170 10.94 16.04 -7.11
N TRP A 171 11.55 16.47 -6.00
CA TRP A 171 12.75 17.31 -6.07
C TRP A 171 13.92 16.61 -6.76
N ARG A 172 14.09 15.32 -6.49
CA ARG A 172 15.13 14.53 -7.14
C ARG A 172 14.86 14.32 -8.63
N LEU A 173 13.60 14.12 -9.03
CA LEU A 173 13.22 14.05 -10.44
C LEU A 173 13.49 15.37 -11.19
N ILE A 174 13.24 16.51 -10.53
CA ILE A 174 13.55 17.83 -11.08
C ILE A 174 15.07 18.04 -11.19
N GLU A 175 15.84 17.56 -10.20
CA GLU A 175 17.31 17.63 -10.21
C GLU A 175 17.94 16.77 -11.31
N GLU A 176 17.41 15.56 -11.49
CA GLU A 176 17.86 14.58 -12.50
C GLU A 176 17.30 14.87 -13.91
N GLU A 177 16.51 15.93 -14.07
CA GLU A 177 15.82 16.29 -15.32
C GLU A 177 15.08 15.10 -15.95
N ALA A 178 14.39 14.34 -15.09
CA ALA A 178 13.78 13.09 -15.47
C ALA A 178 12.67 13.26 -16.53
N GLU A 179 12.54 12.26 -17.41
CA GLU A 179 11.53 12.23 -18.47
C GLU A 179 10.17 11.72 -17.99
N ARG A 180 10.18 10.90 -16.93
CA ARG A 180 9.00 10.16 -16.45
C ARG A 180 9.01 10.05 -14.94
N THR A 181 7.81 9.90 -14.38
CA THR A 181 7.60 9.50 -12.99
C THR A 181 6.38 8.58 -12.90
N GLY A 182 5.97 8.24 -11.69
CA GLY A 182 4.85 7.36 -11.44
C GLY A 182 4.78 6.91 -9.99
N ALA A 183 3.95 5.89 -9.75
CA ALA A 183 3.77 5.26 -8.46
C ALA A 183 3.86 3.75 -8.60
N MET A 184 4.24 3.07 -7.51
CA MET A 184 4.33 1.63 -7.44
C MET A 184 3.54 1.08 -6.25
N ILE A 185 2.99 -0.11 -6.42
CA ILE A 185 2.53 -0.96 -5.33
C ILE A 185 3.58 -2.04 -5.13
N HIS A 186 4.14 -2.14 -3.92
CA HIS A 186 5.19 -3.10 -3.61
C HIS A 186 4.84 -3.91 -2.36
N ILE A 187 5.44 -5.10 -2.24
CA ILE A 187 5.36 -5.91 -1.02
C ILE A 187 6.07 -5.15 0.11
N VAL A 188 5.48 -5.12 1.30
CA VAL A 188 6.10 -4.53 2.48
C VAL A 188 7.11 -5.52 3.04
N THR A 189 8.33 -5.04 3.29
CA THR A 189 9.42 -5.83 3.85
C THR A 189 9.99 -5.16 5.09
N GLU A 190 10.92 -5.84 5.76
CA GLU A 190 11.69 -5.30 6.89
C GLU A 190 12.51 -4.07 6.47
N GLU A 191 12.91 -4.03 5.20
CA GLU A 191 13.49 -2.86 4.56
C GLU A 191 12.40 -1.92 4.05
N LEU A 192 12.41 -0.67 4.51
CA LEU A 192 11.44 0.36 4.14
C LEU A 192 11.48 0.66 2.63
N ASP A 193 10.31 0.61 1.98
CA ASP A 193 10.09 0.91 0.56
C ASP A 193 11.01 0.14 -0.41
N ARG A 194 11.38 -1.10 -0.05
CA ARG A 194 12.35 -1.91 -0.80
C ARG A 194 11.87 -3.31 -1.18
N GLY A 195 10.62 -3.64 -0.89
CA GLY A 195 10.10 -4.94 -1.29
C GLY A 195 9.86 -5.05 -2.80
N PRO A 196 9.71 -6.28 -3.30
CA PRO A 196 9.39 -6.55 -4.70
C PRO A 196 8.16 -5.76 -5.18
N VAL A 197 8.27 -5.19 -6.38
CA VAL A 197 7.18 -4.44 -7.00
C VAL A 197 6.12 -5.39 -7.50
N VAL A 198 4.87 -5.18 -7.08
CA VAL A 198 3.70 -5.92 -7.55
C VAL A 198 3.19 -5.30 -8.85
N THR A 199 2.92 -4.00 -8.82
CA THR A 199 2.44 -3.24 -9.97
C THR A 199 3.02 -1.83 -9.96
N TYR A 200 2.98 -1.16 -11.09
CA TYR A 200 3.30 0.27 -11.16
C TYR A 200 2.50 0.95 -12.26
N CYS A 201 2.43 2.28 -12.20
CA CYS A 201 2.01 3.10 -13.34
C CYS A 201 3.04 4.19 -13.57
N SER A 202 3.33 4.49 -14.83
CA SER A 202 4.25 5.54 -15.24
C SER A 202 3.57 6.56 -16.15
N PHE A 203 3.98 7.82 -16.05
CA PHE A 203 3.52 8.89 -16.92
C PHE A 203 4.67 9.84 -17.26
N PRO A 204 4.63 10.49 -18.45
CA PRO A 204 5.64 11.46 -18.82
C PRO A 204 5.51 12.73 -17.98
N ILE A 205 6.65 13.31 -17.61
CA ILE A 205 6.73 14.66 -17.03
C ILE A 205 7.34 15.64 -18.04
N ARG A 206 7.20 15.33 -19.33
CA ARG A 206 7.52 16.17 -20.49
C ARG A 206 6.29 16.29 -21.39
N GLY A 207 6.33 17.20 -22.34
CA GLY A 207 5.27 17.49 -23.30
C GLY A 207 4.57 18.82 -23.02
N PRO A 208 3.53 19.17 -23.80
CA PRO A 208 3.03 20.55 -23.90
C PRO A 208 2.64 21.22 -22.57
N SER A 209 2.20 20.45 -21.57
CA SER A 209 1.85 20.97 -20.24
C SER A 209 3.05 21.13 -19.30
N PHE A 210 4.13 20.36 -19.52
CA PHE A 210 5.33 20.35 -18.68
C PHE A 210 6.48 21.17 -19.27
N ASP A 211 6.67 21.16 -20.58
CA ASP A 211 7.82 21.75 -21.25
C ASP A 211 8.00 23.25 -20.91
N PRO A 212 6.94 24.09 -20.92
CA PRO A 212 7.08 25.49 -20.51
C PRO A 212 7.54 25.66 -19.05
N LEU A 213 7.20 24.71 -18.16
CA LEU A 213 7.60 24.74 -16.75
C LEU A 213 9.04 24.26 -16.56
N TRP A 214 9.51 23.33 -17.40
CA TRP A 214 10.92 22.95 -17.48
C TRP A 214 11.78 24.06 -18.07
N GLU A 215 11.31 24.75 -19.11
CA GLU A 215 11.98 25.94 -19.64
C GLU A 215 12.07 27.04 -18.57
N ALA A 216 10.99 27.25 -17.81
CA ALA A 216 10.98 28.18 -16.69
C ALA A 216 11.94 27.78 -15.57
N LYS A 217 12.13 26.48 -15.27
CA LYS A 217 13.21 26.01 -14.36
C LYS A 217 14.55 26.57 -14.84
N GLY A 218 14.86 26.38 -16.13
CA GLY A 218 16.14 26.75 -16.72
C GLY A 218 17.32 26.13 -15.98
N GLY A 219 18.43 26.87 -15.88
CA GLY A 219 19.63 26.47 -15.17
C GLY A 219 19.56 26.57 -13.64
N ARG A 220 18.41 26.93 -13.05
CA ARG A 220 18.26 27.09 -11.60
C ARG A 220 18.44 25.75 -10.90
N SER A 221 19.23 25.75 -9.83
CA SER A 221 19.45 24.57 -8.99
C SER A 221 18.23 24.26 -8.13
N VAL A 222 18.04 23.00 -7.75
CA VAL A 222 16.97 22.61 -6.81
C VAL A 222 17.11 23.30 -5.46
N LYS A 223 18.35 23.62 -5.02
CA LYS A 223 18.59 24.40 -3.80
C LYS A 223 18.00 25.80 -3.89
N GLU A 224 18.17 26.49 -5.01
CA GLU A 224 17.61 27.83 -5.24
C GLU A 224 16.08 27.78 -5.32
N LEU A 225 15.53 26.83 -6.08
CA LEU A 225 14.08 26.65 -6.22
C LEU A 225 13.41 26.36 -4.86
N LYS A 226 14.00 25.48 -4.06
CA LYS A 226 13.52 25.18 -2.70
C LYS A 226 13.52 26.42 -1.79
N ALA A 227 14.53 27.28 -1.89
CA ALA A 227 14.66 28.47 -1.07
C ALA A 227 13.70 29.59 -1.49
N GLN A 228 13.46 29.76 -2.78
CA GLN A 228 12.64 30.86 -3.32
C GLN A 228 11.15 30.51 -3.38
N GLU A 229 10.81 29.32 -3.86
CA GLU A 229 9.44 28.94 -4.20
C GLU A 229 8.97 27.73 -3.37
N GLY A 230 9.89 26.83 -3.00
CA GLY A 230 9.55 25.59 -2.30
C GLY A 230 8.53 24.76 -3.10
N GLU A 231 7.58 24.14 -2.40
CA GLU A 231 6.51 23.34 -3.01
C GLU A 231 5.53 24.17 -3.87
N LYS A 232 5.66 25.52 -3.89
CA LYS A 232 4.87 26.39 -4.76
C LYS A 232 5.44 26.51 -6.17
N PHE A 233 6.63 25.95 -6.43
CA PHE A 233 7.22 25.95 -7.76
C PHE A 233 6.26 25.25 -8.76
N PRO A 234 5.84 25.89 -9.87
CA PRO A 234 4.78 25.35 -10.71
C PRO A 234 5.04 23.95 -11.29
N LEU A 235 6.28 23.64 -11.69
CA LEU A 235 6.64 22.30 -12.17
C LEU A 235 6.45 21.24 -11.08
N PHE A 236 6.88 21.56 -9.85
CA PHE A 236 6.70 20.69 -8.70
C PHE A 236 5.21 20.41 -8.43
N GLN A 237 4.38 21.46 -8.45
CA GLN A 237 2.93 21.32 -8.24
C GLN A 237 2.26 20.50 -9.34
N LEU A 238 2.63 20.70 -10.60
CA LEU A 238 2.05 19.94 -11.70
C LEU A 238 2.45 18.46 -11.63
N ILE A 239 3.71 18.14 -11.34
CA ILE A 239 4.15 16.76 -11.14
C ILE A 239 3.33 16.11 -10.02
N ARG A 240 3.20 16.76 -8.85
CA ARG A 240 2.42 16.20 -7.74
C ARG A 240 0.94 16.03 -8.10
N ALA A 241 0.36 17.01 -8.77
CA ALA A 241 -1.05 16.97 -9.16
C ALA A 241 -1.34 15.82 -10.14
N GLU A 242 -0.45 15.58 -11.11
CA GLU A 242 -0.58 14.45 -12.04
C GLU A 242 -0.34 13.10 -11.35
N GLU A 243 0.61 13.01 -10.41
CA GLU A 243 0.84 11.80 -9.63
C GLU A 243 -0.37 11.41 -8.77
N VAL A 244 -0.92 12.37 -8.01
CA VAL A 244 -2.07 12.14 -7.12
C VAL A 244 -3.29 11.61 -7.88
N LYS A 245 -3.53 12.09 -9.10
CA LYS A 245 -4.63 11.60 -9.95
C LYS A 245 -4.54 10.09 -10.17
N ARG A 246 -3.34 9.52 -10.18
CA ARG A 246 -3.07 8.12 -10.55
C ARG A 246 -2.95 7.17 -9.35
N GLU A 247 -2.76 7.68 -8.14
CA GLU A 247 -2.63 6.85 -6.93
C GLU A 247 -3.88 5.99 -6.67
N ILE A 248 -5.09 6.59 -6.68
CA ILE A 248 -6.34 5.86 -6.47
C ILE A 248 -6.62 4.86 -7.61
N PRO A 249 -6.55 5.23 -8.90
CA PRO A 249 -6.68 4.26 -9.99
C PRO A 249 -5.68 3.09 -9.87
N LEU A 250 -4.42 3.37 -9.53
CA LEU A 250 -3.40 2.34 -9.39
C LEU A 250 -3.77 1.33 -8.31
N ILE A 251 -4.23 1.77 -7.13
CA ILE A 251 -4.62 0.81 -6.07
C ILE A 251 -5.82 -0.03 -6.50
N VAL A 252 -6.84 0.60 -7.10
CA VAL A 252 -8.07 -0.08 -7.55
C VAL A 252 -7.75 -1.15 -8.60
N ILE A 253 -6.95 -0.80 -9.61
CA ILE A 253 -6.60 -1.71 -10.71
C ILE A 253 -5.63 -2.80 -10.22
N THR A 254 -4.76 -2.49 -9.26
CA THR A 254 -3.89 -3.49 -8.64
C THR A 254 -4.70 -4.55 -7.89
N LEU A 255 -5.69 -4.13 -7.10
CA LEU A 255 -6.57 -5.06 -6.40
C LEU A 255 -7.38 -5.91 -7.39
N LYS A 256 -7.84 -5.32 -8.49
CA LYS A 256 -8.48 -6.05 -9.58
C LYS A 256 -7.52 -7.09 -10.21
N ALA A 257 -6.29 -6.69 -10.51
CA ALA A 257 -5.29 -7.58 -11.11
C ALA A 257 -4.93 -8.77 -10.20
N LEU A 258 -4.86 -8.53 -8.89
CA LEU A 258 -4.66 -9.58 -7.87
C LEU A 258 -5.87 -10.52 -7.80
N ALA A 259 -7.09 -9.98 -7.76
CA ALA A 259 -8.33 -10.76 -7.71
C ALA A 259 -8.54 -11.63 -8.96
N GLU A 260 -8.09 -11.17 -10.12
CA GLU A 260 -8.15 -11.90 -11.39
C GLU A 260 -6.97 -12.86 -11.60
N GLY A 261 -6.01 -12.91 -10.66
CA GLY A 261 -4.81 -13.73 -10.78
C GLY A 261 -3.85 -13.29 -11.90
N ARG A 262 -4.00 -12.07 -12.44
CA ARG A 262 -3.09 -11.50 -13.45
C ARG A 262 -1.69 -11.26 -12.88
N VAL A 263 -1.65 -10.91 -11.60
CA VAL A 263 -0.45 -10.85 -10.77
C VAL A 263 -0.72 -11.60 -9.48
N ARG A 264 0.27 -12.35 -9.00
CA ARG A 264 0.20 -13.11 -7.75
C ARG A 264 1.40 -12.78 -6.87
N VAL A 265 1.18 -12.82 -5.56
CA VAL A 265 2.25 -12.65 -4.57
C VAL A 265 2.41 -13.95 -3.81
N GLU A 266 3.56 -14.62 -3.97
CA GLU A 266 3.87 -15.88 -3.29
C GLU A 266 5.10 -15.68 -2.40
N GLY A 267 4.88 -15.54 -1.09
CA GLY A 267 5.95 -15.14 -0.17
C GLY A 267 6.53 -13.77 -0.54
N ARG A 268 7.78 -13.75 -1.01
CA ARG A 268 8.47 -12.53 -1.48
C ARG A 268 8.65 -12.50 -3.00
N ARG A 269 7.86 -13.26 -3.75
CA ARG A 269 7.93 -13.33 -5.22
C ARG A 269 6.66 -12.74 -5.81
N VAL A 270 6.81 -12.05 -6.92
CA VAL A 270 5.70 -11.52 -7.71
C VAL A 270 5.68 -12.28 -9.03
N LEU A 271 4.56 -12.93 -9.33
CA LEU A 271 4.41 -13.80 -10.50
C LEU A 271 3.28 -13.32 -11.41
N ASP A 272 3.38 -13.61 -12.70
CA ASP A 272 2.28 -13.47 -13.65
C ASP A 272 1.26 -14.63 -13.54
N ALA A 273 0.19 -14.56 -14.34
CA ALA A 273 -0.83 -15.61 -14.42
C ALA A 273 -0.28 -17.01 -14.78
N ARG A 274 0.89 -17.09 -15.43
CA ARG A 274 1.56 -18.34 -15.83
C ARG A 274 2.57 -18.82 -14.79
N GLY A 275 2.80 -18.05 -13.72
CA GLY A 275 3.79 -18.38 -12.68
C GLY A 275 5.21 -17.90 -13.00
N VAL A 276 5.37 -17.04 -13.99
CA VAL A 276 6.66 -16.45 -14.35
C VAL A 276 6.92 -15.24 -13.48
N GLU A 277 8.14 -15.10 -12.95
CA GLU A 277 8.50 -13.94 -12.12
C GLU A 277 8.44 -12.62 -12.89
N LEU A 278 7.91 -11.60 -12.21
CA LEU A 278 7.83 -10.22 -12.68
C LEU A 278 8.80 -9.34 -11.87
N PRO A 279 10.11 -9.30 -12.23
CA PRO A 279 11.11 -8.58 -11.44
C PRO A 279 10.90 -7.06 -11.40
N ARG A 280 10.13 -6.50 -12.36
CA ARG A 280 9.76 -5.07 -12.41
C ARG A 280 8.32 -4.81 -11.97
N GLY A 281 7.57 -5.84 -11.59
CA GLY A 281 6.13 -5.78 -11.40
C GLY A 281 5.36 -5.67 -12.72
N LEU A 282 4.03 -5.71 -12.62
CA LEU A 282 3.12 -5.55 -13.74
C LEU A 282 2.89 -4.07 -14.06
N ASP A 283 3.12 -3.68 -15.32
CA ASP A 283 2.83 -2.32 -15.79
C ASP A 283 1.32 -2.13 -15.98
N LEU A 284 0.75 -1.21 -15.20
CA LEU A 284 -0.67 -0.84 -15.26
C LEU A 284 -0.88 0.56 -15.85
N SER A 285 0.13 1.18 -16.46
CA SER A 285 0.04 2.56 -16.97
C SER A 285 -1.16 2.75 -17.91
N GLY A 286 -1.37 1.84 -18.86
CA GLY A 286 -2.48 1.92 -19.81
C GLY A 286 -3.86 1.80 -19.15
N GLU A 287 -4.03 0.84 -18.24
CA GLU A 287 -5.29 0.62 -17.52
C GLU A 287 -5.61 1.82 -16.60
N VAL A 288 -4.59 2.40 -15.94
CA VAL A 288 -4.72 3.58 -15.09
C VAL A 288 -5.22 4.78 -15.89
N GLU A 289 -4.63 5.04 -17.06
CA GLU A 289 -5.07 6.14 -17.94
C GLU A 289 -6.47 5.91 -18.52
N GLU A 290 -6.84 4.67 -18.80
CA GLU A 290 -8.19 4.34 -19.21
C GLU A 290 -9.21 4.57 -18.09
N TYR A 291 -8.90 4.15 -16.86
CA TYR A 291 -9.74 4.38 -15.69
C TYR A 291 -9.97 5.88 -15.45
N LEU A 292 -8.92 6.69 -15.61
CA LEU A 292 -9.01 8.15 -15.52
C LEU A 292 -9.93 8.75 -16.59
N ARG A 293 -9.86 8.27 -17.84
CA ARG A 293 -10.71 8.76 -18.93
C ARG A 293 -12.19 8.43 -18.73
N ARG A 294 -12.51 7.24 -18.22
CA ARG A 294 -13.90 6.80 -18.02
C ARG A 294 -14.63 7.52 -16.89
N ARG A 295 -13.90 8.23 -16.02
CA ARG A 295 -14.45 8.99 -14.88
C ARG A 295 -14.39 10.51 -15.03
N ARG A 296 -14.00 11.00 -16.22
CA ARG A 296 -14.09 12.42 -16.59
C ARG A 296 -15.47 12.77 -17.14
#